data_AF-A0A9E2UHF2-F1
#
_entry.id   AF-A0A9E2UHF2-F1
#
_cell.length_a   1.000
_cell.length_b   1.000
_cell.length_c   1.000
_cell.angle_alpha   90.00
_cell.angle_beta   90.00
_cell.angle_gamma   90.00
#
_symmetry.space_group_name_H-M   'P 1'
#
loop_
_entity.id
_entity.type
_entity.pdbx_description
1 polymer ?
#
loop_
_entity_poly.entity_id
_entity_poly.type
_entity_poly.pdbx_seq_one_letter_code
_entity_poly.pdbx_strand_id
1 'polypeptide(L)'
;MKRATRFLVRQLQRAELDSEVILVEWNPPADRPLIIETLGPLPERDCVQVRGIVVGKENHDPFVGSDASSMNPAAAANVGLRRAHGRFVTPKAADSYFSKEIIATIARRDLHANALYRCDRCDVTLSPRDLQERDDDTLLAHLESLDSTRHSRIPHPPQWYIRELHTNACGDFLLMSRQMWHTVRGFPLDGTVLSLDCDSLLMHAAVALGAHEICLPPACRIFKGRHARLFTNRISYAWTPLQSKVDDFMTGMRWWRLQTITRSLFDYPKRKVAGVDGVLAPSIERNFVRRAEQWAHGIPPELGQPDNWGLVDQPLEERLLCRAAWFSSSKTVAA
;
A
#
# COMPACT_ATOMS: atom_id res chain seq x y z
N MET A 1 11.76 -8.34 -6.31
CA MET A 1 10.68 -9.20 -5.79
C MET A 1 11.20 -10.42 -5.03
N LYS A 2 11.70 -11.48 -5.69
CA LYS A 2 12.09 -12.74 -5.01
C LYS A 2 13.03 -12.55 -3.80
N ARG A 3 14.10 -11.75 -3.97
CA ARG A 3 15.08 -11.46 -2.90
C ARG A 3 14.43 -10.85 -1.67
N ALA A 4 13.60 -9.82 -1.85
CA ALA A 4 12.90 -9.11 -0.78
C ALA A 4 11.91 -10.00 -0.04
N THR A 5 11.16 -10.86 -0.74
CA THR A 5 10.26 -11.83 -0.09
C THR A 5 11.03 -12.84 0.74
N ARG A 6 12.08 -13.46 0.18
CA ARG A 6 12.92 -14.43 0.92
C ARG A 6 13.59 -13.79 2.14
N PHE A 7 14.04 -12.55 1.99
CA PHE A 7 14.61 -11.74 3.06
C PHE A 7 13.61 -11.55 4.20
N LEU A 8 12.38 -11.10 3.90
CA LEU A 8 11.33 -10.94 4.91
C LEU A 8 11.01 -12.26 5.62
N VAL A 9 10.84 -13.36 4.87
CA VAL A 9 10.57 -14.68 5.46
C VAL A 9 11.65 -15.05 6.47
N ARG A 10 12.94 -14.88 6.12
CA ARG A 10 14.05 -15.17 7.03
C ARG A 10 14.10 -14.23 8.24
N GLN A 11 13.78 -12.95 8.05
CA GLN A 11 13.68 -12.00 9.17
C GLN A 11 12.60 -12.43 10.17
N LEU A 12 11.41 -12.79 9.69
CA LEU A 12 10.31 -13.27 10.51
C LEU A 12 10.66 -14.58 11.23
N GLN A 13 11.31 -15.51 10.52
CA GLN A 13 11.79 -16.79 11.08
C GLN A 13 12.84 -16.60 12.19
N ARG A 14 13.82 -15.71 11.97
CA ARG A 14 14.86 -15.38 12.97
C ARG A 14 14.26 -14.71 14.21
N ALA A 15 13.18 -13.95 14.05
CA ALA A 15 12.46 -13.32 15.15
C ALA A 15 11.40 -14.23 15.80
N GLU A 16 11.27 -15.49 15.34
CA GLU A 16 10.26 -16.46 15.82
C GLU A 16 8.85 -15.85 15.86
N LEU A 17 8.54 -15.07 14.83
CA LEU A 17 7.27 -14.36 14.75
C LEU A 17 6.26 -15.19 13.95
N ASP A 18 5.20 -15.62 14.61
CA ASP A 18 4.07 -16.30 13.97
C ASP A 18 3.46 -15.38 12.92
N SER A 19 3.61 -15.73 11.65
CA SER A 19 3.31 -14.82 10.54
C SER A 19 2.95 -15.58 9.28
N GLU A 20 2.18 -14.94 8.40
CA GLU A 20 2.01 -15.41 7.04
C GLU A 20 2.46 -14.33 6.04
N VAL A 21 2.99 -14.79 4.91
CA VAL A 21 3.29 -13.97 3.74
C VAL A 21 2.38 -14.44 2.62
N ILE A 22 1.47 -13.55 2.19
CA ILE A 22 0.54 -13.79 1.09
C ILE A 22 1.05 -13.07 -0.15
N LEU A 23 1.28 -13.83 -1.22
CA LEU A 23 1.61 -13.31 -2.54
C LEU A 23 0.33 -13.28 -3.37
N VAL A 24 -0.22 -12.10 -3.61
CA VAL A 24 -1.34 -11.98 -4.55
C VAL A 24 -0.75 -11.86 -5.95
N GLU A 25 -0.90 -12.93 -6.72
CA GLU A 25 -0.45 -13.00 -8.11
C GLU A 25 -1.59 -12.51 -9.00
N TRP A 26 -1.62 -11.19 -9.19
CA TRP A 26 -2.66 -10.50 -9.94
C TRP A 26 -2.38 -10.49 -11.44
N ASN A 27 -3.29 -11.06 -12.23
CA ASN A 27 -3.19 -11.15 -13.68
C ASN A 27 -1.79 -11.62 -14.14
N PRO A 28 -1.31 -12.78 -13.64
CA PRO A 28 0.02 -13.25 -13.95
C PRO A 28 0.12 -13.62 -15.44
N PRO A 29 1.26 -13.38 -16.11
CA PRO A 29 1.48 -13.82 -17.48
C PRO A 29 1.39 -15.35 -17.59
N ALA A 30 0.58 -15.86 -18.52
CA ALA A 30 0.36 -17.29 -18.71
C ALA A 30 1.60 -18.05 -19.21
N ASP A 31 2.59 -17.34 -19.76
CA ASP A 31 3.82 -17.88 -20.34
C ASP A 31 4.98 -17.96 -19.34
N ARG A 32 4.76 -17.60 -18.06
CA ARG A 32 5.80 -17.55 -17.03
C ARG A 32 5.38 -18.30 -15.77
N PRO A 33 6.32 -18.94 -15.06
CA PRO A 33 6.01 -19.54 -13.77
C PRO A 33 5.53 -18.48 -12.79
N LEU A 34 4.63 -18.89 -11.90
CA LEU A 34 4.14 -18.04 -10.82
C LEU A 34 5.31 -17.65 -9.91
N ILE A 35 5.22 -16.47 -9.30
CA ILE A 35 6.30 -15.95 -8.47
C ILE A 35 6.53 -16.88 -7.29
N ILE A 36 5.47 -17.39 -6.67
CA ILE A 36 5.56 -18.35 -5.57
C ILE A 36 6.34 -19.61 -5.92
N GLU A 37 6.17 -20.14 -7.13
CA GLU A 37 6.85 -21.36 -7.60
C GLU A 37 8.37 -21.16 -7.70
N THR A 38 8.80 -19.90 -7.81
CA THR A 38 10.21 -19.55 -7.97
C THR A 38 10.90 -19.07 -6.70
N LEU A 39 10.21 -19.05 -5.56
CA LEU A 39 10.78 -18.61 -4.28
C LEU A 39 11.53 -19.71 -3.53
N GLY A 40 11.22 -20.97 -3.84
CA GLY A 40 11.76 -22.14 -3.15
C GLY A 40 13.23 -22.45 -3.45
N PRO A 41 13.90 -23.23 -2.58
CA PRO A 41 13.44 -23.59 -1.24
C PRO A 41 13.52 -22.39 -0.28
N LEU A 42 12.55 -22.33 0.65
CA LEU A 42 12.60 -21.46 1.81
C LEU A 42 13.13 -22.25 3.02
N PRO A 43 13.74 -21.59 4.02
CA PRO A 43 14.22 -22.30 5.20
C PRO A 43 13.05 -23.00 5.90
N GLU A 44 13.26 -24.24 6.31
CA GLU A 44 12.29 -24.99 7.10
C GLU A 44 12.29 -24.43 8.54
N ARG A 45 11.26 -23.65 8.87
CA ARG A 45 10.91 -23.25 10.24
C ARG A 45 9.40 -23.13 10.38
N ASP A 46 8.94 -23.38 11.59
CA ASP A 46 7.53 -23.64 11.89
C ASP A 46 6.67 -22.39 12.11
N CYS A 47 7.26 -21.18 12.14
CA CYS A 47 6.53 -19.95 12.49
C CYS A 47 6.03 -19.13 11.30
N VAL A 48 6.49 -19.37 10.07
CA VAL A 48 6.11 -18.55 8.89
C VAL A 48 5.40 -19.38 7.82
N GLN A 49 4.16 -19.02 7.52
CA GLN A 49 3.42 -19.57 6.38
C GLN A 49 3.67 -18.72 5.12
N VAL A 50 3.91 -19.35 3.98
CA VAL A 50 4.04 -18.65 2.69
C VAL A 50 3.09 -19.27 1.68
N ARG A 51 2.16 -18.46 1.18
CA ARG A 51 1.17 -18.87 0.19
C ARG A 51 0.92 -17.81 -0.86
N GLY A 52 0.45 -18.26 -2.02
CA GLY A 52 0.15 -17.47 -3.19
C GLY A 52 -1.33 -17.60 -3.51
N ILE A 53 -1.94 -16.51 -3.96
CA ILE A 53 -3.34 -16.45 -4.37
C ILE A 53 -3.35 -15.93 -5.78
N VAL A 54 -3.78 -16.76 -6.72
CA VAL A 54 -3.78 -16.44 -8.14
C VAL A 54 -5.10 -15.78 -8.50
N VAL A 55 -5.03 -14.60 -9.09
CA VAL A 55 -6.19 -13.85 -9.59
C VAL A 55 -6.07 -13.76 -11.10
N GLY A 56 -7.01 -14.36 -11.81
CA GLY A 56 -6.99 -14.42 -13.27
C GLY A 56 -7.28 -13.08 -13.95
N LYS A 57 -7.02 -13.03 -15.26
CA LYS A 57 -7.18 -11.85 -16.11
C LYS A 57 -8.62 -11.34 -16.13
N GLU A 58 -9.60 -12.22 -16.00
CA GLU A 58 -11.03 -11.90 -15.97
C GLU A 58 -11.42 -10.92 -14.85
N ASN A 59 -10.65 -10.90 -13.75
CA ASN A 59 -10.84 -9.97 -12.65
C ASN A 59 -10.11 -8.63 -12.87
N HIS A 60 -9.18 -8.55 -13.82
CA HIS A 60 -8.42 -7.35 -14.18
C HIS A 60 -9.03 -6.59 -15.37
N ASP A 61 -9.59 -7.31 -16.34
CA ASP A 61 -10.13 -6.73 -17.57
C ASP A 61 -11.19 -5.64 -17.37
N PRO A 62 -12.08 -5.71 -16.36
CA PRO A 62 -13.07 -4.66 -16.11
C PRO A 62 -12.51 -3.30 -15.71
N PHE A 63 -11.24 -3.20 -15.27
CA PHE A 63 -10.66 -1.92 -14.87
C PHE A 63 -10.37 -1.05 -16.11
N VAL A 64 -10.79 0.21 -16.09
CA VAL A 64 -10.48 1.16 -17.15
C VAL A 64 -8.95 1.35 -17.22
N GLY A 65 -8.38 1.11 -18.40
CA GLY A 65 -6.92 1.11 -18.63
C GLY A 65 -6.24 -0.24 -18.38
N SER A 66 -7.00 -1.34 -18.25
CA SER A 66 -6.50 -2.71 -18.06
C SER A 66 -5.50 -3.16 -19.12
N ASP A 67 -5.63 -2.67 -20.37
CA ASP A 67 -4.68 -2.96 -21.46
C ASP A 67 -3.34 -2.22 -21.33
N ALA A 68 -3.33 -1.09 -20.61
CA ALA A 68 -2.13 -0.24 -20.45
C ALA A 68 -1.33 -0.58 -19.18
N SER A 69 -1.98 -1.16 -18.17
CA SER A 69 -1.31 -1.63 -16.97
C SER A 69 -1.83 -2.99 -16.55
N SER A 70 -0.92 -3.94 -16.31
CA SER A 70 -1.28 -5.33 -16.00
C SER A 70 -1.77 -5.55 -14.57
N MET A 71 -1.82 -4.51 -13.73
CA MET A 71 -2.19 -4.67 -12.31
C MET A 71 -2.90 -3.44 -11.76
N ASN A 72 -3.97 -3.67 -10.99
CA ASN A 72 -4.50 -2.71 -10.04
C ASN A 72 -3.94 -3.03 -8.64
N PRO A 73 -3.00 -2.22 -8.09
CA PRO A 73 -2.33 -2.54 -6.83
C PRO A 73 -3.28 -2.53 -5.62
N ALA A 74 -4.27 -1.64 -5.59
CA ALA A 74 -5.24 -1.57 -4.50
C ALA A 74 -6.15 -2.81 -4.50
N ALA A 75 -6.66 -3.22 -5.65
CA ALA A 75 -7.48 -4.42 -5.80
C ALA A 75 -6.68 -5.69 -5.43
N ALA A 76 -5.45 -5.81 -5.92
CA ALA A 76 -4.56 -6.92 -5.56
C ALA A 76 -4.29 -6.96 -4.05
N ALA A 77 -3.98 -5.82 -3.42
CA ALA A 77 -3.79 -5.76 -1.97
C ALA A 77 -5.06 -6.18 -1.22
N ASN A 78 -6.24 -5.76 -1.68
CA ASN A 78 -7.52 -6.12 -1.05
C ASN A 78 -7.81 -7.62 -1.09
N VAL A 79 -7.40 -8.34 -2.13
CA VAL A 79 -7.50 -9.82 -2.17
C VAL A 79 -6.73 -10.45 -1.00
N GLY A 80 -5.51 -9.97 -0.75
CA GLY A 80 -4.67 -10.44 0.35
C GLY A 80 -5.21 -10.01 1.71
N LEU A 81 -5.59 -8.74 1.87
CA LEU A 81 -6.15 -8.20 3.12
C LEU A 81 -7.39 -8.95 3.58
N ARG A 82 -8.28 -9.31 2.64
CA ARG A 82 -9.53 -10.01 2.94
C ARG A 82 -9.34 -11.49 3.29
N ARG A 83 -8.20 -12.07 2.89
CA ARG A 83 -7.86 -13.47 3.15
C ARG A 83 -6.81 -13.66 4.24
N ALA A 84 -6.29 -12.59 4.82
CA ALA A 84 -5.30 -12.66 5.89
C ALA A 84 -5.91 -13.24 7.19
N HIS A 85 -5.15 -14.09 7.85
CA HIS A 85 -5.41 -14.69 9.15
C HIS A 85 -4.67 -13.98 10.29
N GLY A 86 -3.60 -13.23 9.98
CA GLY A 86 -2.85 -12.47 10.97
C GLY A 86 -3.72 -11.51 11.80
N ARG A 87 -3.38 -11.34 13.08
CA ARG A 87 -4.05 -10.36 13.97
C ARG A 87 -3.83 -8.92 13.50
N PHE A 88 -2.65 -8.66 12.97
CA PHE A 88 -2.26 -7.41 12.33
C PHE A 88 -1.78 -7.72 10.92
N VAL A 89 -2.08 -6.82 9.99
CA VAL A 89 -1.78 -7.02 8.57
C VAL A 89 -1.16 -5.73 8.04
N THR A 90 -0.11 -5.87 7.23
CA THR A 90 0.46 -4.77 6.45
C THR A 90 0.55 -5.18 4.98
N PRO A 91 0.01 -4.38 4.03
CA PRO A 91 0.41 -4.49 2.66
C PRO A 91 1.89 -4.13 2.55
N LYS A 92 2.57 -4.70 1.56
CA LYS A 92 4.00 -4.52 1.37
C LYS A 92 4.32 -4.51 -0.11
N ALA A 93 5.04 -3.48 -0.56
CA ALA A 93 5.63 -3.49 -1.88
C ALA A 93 6.61 -4.66 -2.04
N ALA A 94 6.51 -5.39 -3.15
CA ALA A 94 7.25 -6.63 -3.35
C ALA A 94 8.77 -6.46 -3.46
N ASP A 95 9.25 -5.23 -3.58
CA ASP A 95 10.65 -4.83 -3.72
C ASP A 95 11.21 -4.03 -2.54
N SER A 96 10.46 -3.90 -1.43
CA SER A 96 10.91 -3.21 -0.23
C SER A 96 11.62 -4.12 0.79
N TYR A 97 12.46 -3.55 1.66
CA TYR A 97 13.14 -4.24 2.75
C TYR A 97 12.83 -3.55 4.08
N PHE A 98 12.54 -4.33 5.11
CA PHE A 98 12.23 -3.79 6.44
C PHE A 98 13.50 -3.75 7.29
N SER A 99 13.70 -2.64 7.99
CA SER A 99 14.68 -2.54 9.08
C SER A 99 14.42 -3.58 10.17
N LYS A 100 15.48 -3.96 10.90
CA LYS A 100 15.36 -4.88 12.04
C LYS A 100 14.48 -4.31 13.16
N GLU A 101 14.43 -2.98 13.30
CA GLU A 101 13.63 -2.29 14.31
C GLU A 101 12.12 -2.41 14.07
N ILE A 102 11.69 -2.49 12.80
CA ILE A 102 10.29 -2.79 12.47
C ILE A 102 9.94 -4.20 12.94
N ILE A 103 10.79 -5.19 12.62
CA ILE A 103 10.57 -6.58 13.02
C ILE A 103 10.58 -6.71 14.54
N ALA A 104 11.55 -6.11 15.22
CA ALA A 104 11.63 -6.09 16.68
C ALA A 104 10.40 -5.43 17.32
N THR A 105 9.89 -4.35 16.71
CA THR A 105 8.66 -3.68 17.17
C THR A 105 7.45 -4.59 17.10
N ILE A 106 7.26 -5.30 15.99
CA ILE A 106 6.13 -6.23 15.84
C ILE A 106 6.33 -7.44 16.77
N ALA A 107 7.56 -7.91 16.94
CA ALA A 107 7.91 -9.05 17.78
C ALA A 107 7.65 -8.83 19.28
N ARG A 108 7.51 -7.58 19.75
CA ARG A 108 7.06 -7.29 21.12
C ARG A 108 5.62 -7.72 21.39
N ARG A 109 4.80 -7.93 20.35
CA ARG A 109 3.40 -8.38 20.43
C ARG A 109 2.50 -7.49 21.31
N ASP A 110 2.84 -6.20 21.42
CA ASP A 110 2.17 -5.17 22.22
C ASP A 110 1.40 -4.15 21.36
N LEU A 111 1.12 -4.48 20.09
CA LEU A 111 0.42 -3.61 19.16
C LEU A 111 -1.03 -3.35 19.57
N HIS A 112 -1.51 -2.13 19.39
CA HIS A 112 -2.86 -1.69 19.72
C HIS A 112 -3.83 -1.91 18.55
N ALA A 113 -5.00 -2.50 18.84
CA ALA A 113 -5.97 -2.86 17.81
C ALA A 113 -6.57 -1.66 17.05
N ASN A 114 -6.60 -0.48 17.69
CA ASN A 114 -7.06 0.79 17.14
C ASN A 114 -5.92 1.68 16.62
N ALA A 115 -4.72 1.15 16.43
CA ALA A 115 -3.61 1.91 15.87
C ALA A 115 -3.44 1.68 14.36
N LEU A 116 -3.08 2.76 13.67
CA LEU A 116 -2.52 2.76 12.33
C LEU A 116 -1.04 3.09 12.45
N TYR A 117 -0.20 2.08 12.33
CA TYR A 117 1.25 2.24 12.45
C TYR A 117 1.86 2.71 11.14
N ARG A 118 2.66 3.78 11.22
CA ARG A 118 3.35 4.40 10.09
C ARG A 118 4.85 4.56 10.36
N CYS A 119 5.65 4.59 9.31
CA CYS A 119 7.10 4.77 9.34
C CYS A 119 7.59 5.24 7.98
N ASP A 120 8.78 5.83 7.97
CA ASP A 120 9.34 6.48 6.80
C ASP A 120 9.88 5.46 5.80
N ARG A 121 9.69 5.76 4.52
CA ARG A 121 10.39 5.10 3.42
C ARG A 121 11.70 5.82 3.11
N CYS A 122 12.76 5.07 2.91
CA CYS A 122 14.07 5.53 2.47
C CYS A 122 14.35 4.98 1.08
N ASP A 123 14.39 5.87 0.09
CA ASP A 123 14.77 5.52 -1.27
C ASP A 123 16.29 5.48 -1.39
N VAL A 124 16.82 4.31 -1.76
CA VAL A 124 18.25 4.02 -1.86
C VAL A 124 18.62 3.62 -3.29
N THR A 125 19.81 3.97 -3.73
CA THR A 125 20.33 3.50 -5.03
C THR A 125 20.88 2.09 -4.85
N LEU A 126 20.22 1.09 -5.45
CA LEU A 126 20.63 -0.32 -5.35
C LEU A 126 21.12 -0.82 -6.70
N SER A 127 22.28 -1.45 -6.71
CA SER A 127 22.74 -2.21 -7.88
C SER A 127 22.21 -3.65 -7.82
N PRO A 128 22.06 -4.34 -8.97
CA PRO A 128 21.75 -5.76 -8.99
C PRO A 128 22.76 -6.61 -8.21
N ARG A 129 24.04 -6.22 -8.17
CA ARG A 129 25.10 -6.92 -7.41
C ARG A 129 24.84 -6.87 -5.92
N ASP A 130 24.41 -5.72 -5.39
CA ASP A 130 24.10 -5.58 -3.96
C ASP A 130 23.07 -6.61 -3.48
N LEU A 131 22.09 -6.91 -4.35
CA LEU A 131 21.02 -7.87 -4.06
C LEU A 131 21.44 -9.34 -4.20
N GLN A 132 22.45 -9.63 -5.02
CA GLN A 132 22.89 -10.99 -5.35
C GLN A 132 24.04 -11.47 -4.47
N GLU A 133 25.01 -10.61 -4.19
CA GLU A 133 26.31 -10.99 -3.61
C GLU A 133 26.32 -10.95 -2.07
N ARG A 134 25.33 -10.29 -1.44
CA ARG A 134 25.29 -10.09 0.02
C ARG A 134 24.31 -11.04 0.72
N ASP A 135 24.72 -11.59 1.87
CA ASP A 135 23.80 -12.21 2.83
C ASP A 135 22.84 -11.16 3.43
N ASP A 136 21.88 -11.61 4.23
CA ASP A 136 20.80 -10.74 4.73
C ASP A 136 21.30 -9.68 5.72
N ASP A 137 22.23 -10.03 6.61
CA ASP A 137 22.73 -9.10 7.62
C ASP A 137 23.66 -8.07 6.99
N THR A 138 24.53 -8.52 6.08
CA THR A 138 25.39 -7.64 5.28
C THR A 138 24.58 -6.74 4.35
N LEU A 139 23.50 -7.25 3.75
CA LEU A 139 22.60 -6.44 2.92
C LEU A 139 21.92 -5.36 3.76
N LEU A 140 21.38 -5.70 4.93
CA LEU A 140 20.69 -4.72 5.77
C LEU A 140 21.64 -3.63 6.26
N ALA A 141 22.83 -4.00 6.74
CA ALA A 141 23.85 -3.04 7.15
C ALA A 141 24.26 -2.14 5.97
N HIS A 142 24.37 -2.71 4.76
CA HIS A 142 24.63 -1.93 3.56
C HIS A 142 23.50 -0.94 3.27
N LEU A 143 22.23 -1.38 3.29
CA LEU A 143 21.06 -0.51 3.08
C LEU A 143 21.02 0.65 4.07
N GLU A 144 21.36 0.39 5.33
CA GLU A 144 21.41 1.41 6.40
C GLU A 144 22.56 2.42 6.21
N SER A 145 23.65 2.01 5.54
CA SER A 145 24.81 2.86 5.26
C SER A 145 24.68 3.72 4.00
N LEU A 146 23.73 3.39 3.11
CA LEU A 146 23.55 4.11 1.85
C LEU A 146 22.95 5.48 2.08
N ASP A 147 23.43 6.45 1.30
CA ASP A 147 22.73 7.72 1.13
C ASP A 147 21.31 7.45 0.63
N SER A 148 20.33 8.04 1.32
CA SER A 148 18.93 7.79 1.05
C SER A 148 18.12 9.07 0.99
N THR A 149 17.09 9.07 0.16
CA THR A 149 16.03 10.09 0.22
C THR A 149 14.92 9.59 1.12
N ARG A 150 14.81 10.23 2.29
CA ARG A 150 13.86 9.88 3.33
C ARG A 150 12.53 10.60 3.10
N HIS A 151 11.46 9.82 2.94
CA HIS A 151 10.08 10.29 2.79
C HIS A 151 9.45 10.47 4.16
N SER A 152 9.89 11.50 4.88
CA SER A 152 9.29 11.92 6.15
C SER A 152 7.93 12.61 5.93
N ARG A 153 7.20 12.84 7.02
CA ARG A 153 5.91 13.53 6.98
C ARG A 153 6.04 14.92 6.34
N ILE A 154 5.16 15.18 5.37
CA ILE A 154 5.00 16.49 4.73
C ILE A 154 3.69 17.09 5.25
N PRO A 155 3.70 18.30 5.83
CA PRO A 155 2.47 18.98 6.23
C PRO A 155 1.56 19.21 5.01
N HIS A 156 0.25 19.06 5.21
CA HIS A 156 -0.70 19.37 4.15
C HIS A 156 -0.93 20.88 4.07
N PRO A 157 -1.36 21.41 2.90
CA PRO A 157 -1.77 22.80 2.79
C PRO A 157 -2.88 23.12 3.82
N PRO A 158 -2.73 24.16 4.66
CA PRO A 158 -3.69 24.46 5.73
C PRO A 158 -5.13 24.66 5.23
N GLN A 159 -5.30 25.17 4.01
CA GLN A 159 -6.60 25.41 3.37
C GLN A 159 -7.37 24.13 2.97
N TRP A 160 -6.74 22.95 3.09
CA TRP A 160 -7.41 21.68 2.85
C TRP A 160 -8.28 21.25 4.03
N TYR A 161 -8.03 21.78 5.23
CA TYR A 161 -8.79 21.44 6.46
C TYR A 161 -8.90 19.93 6.69
N ILE A 162 -7.82 19.21 6.41
CA ILE A 162 -7.73 17.75 6.63
C ILE A 162 -6.93 17.45 7.88
N ARG A 163 -7.07 16.22 8.38
CA ARG A 163 -6.21 15.72 9.48
C ARG A 163 -4.75 15.69 9.04
N GLU A 164 -3.89 16.03 9.98
CA GLU A 164 -2.46 16.07 9.79
C GLU A 164 -1.84 14.67 10.02
N LEU A 165 -1.83 13.84 8.97
CA LEU A 165 -1.32 12.45 9.00
C LEU A 165 -0.03 12.30 8.18
N HIS A 166 0.78 11.28 8.47
CA HIS A 166 1.96 10.92 7.67
C HIS A 166 1.56 10.17 6.38
N THR A 167 1.04 10.90 5.40
CA THR A 167 0.60 10.34 4.10
C THR A 167 1.71 10.21 3.05
N ASN A 168 2.89 10.80 3.29
CA ASN A 168 4.00 10.71 2.33
C ASN A 168 4.51 9.26 2.20
N ALA A 169 4.60 8.75 0.96
CA ALA A 169 4.98 7.36 0.67
C ALA A 169 4.23 6.30 1.51
N CYS A 170 2.97 6.59 1.89
CA CYS A 170 2.32 5.81 2.93
C CYS A 170 2.00 4.37 2.51
N GLY A 171 1.76 4.07 1.24
CA GLY A 171 1.44 2.71 0.76
C GLY A 171 2.53 1.65 0.97
N ASP A 172 3.77 2.04 1.27
CA ASP A 172 4.88 1.08 1.47
C ASP A 172 4.85 0.39 2.85
N PHE A 173 4.11 0.90 3.84
CA PHE A 173 3.91 0.24 5.15
C PHE A 173 2.64 0.73 5.87
N LEU A 174 1.57 -0.04 5.91
CA LEU A 174 0.37 0.34 6.67
C LEU A 174 0.01 -0.80 7.58
N LEU A 175 0.45 -0.77 8.83
CA LEU A 175 0.16 -1.85 9.77
C LEU A 175 -1.05 -1.47 10.62
N MET A 176 -2.13 -2.22 10.48
CA MET A 176 -3.35 -2.10 11.28
C MET A 176 -3.81 -3.48 11.72
N SER A 177 -4.69 -3.52 12.74
CA SER A 177 -5.38 -4.76 13.07
C SER A 177 -6.21 -5.26 11.89
N ARG A 178 -6.34 -6.58 11.77
CA ARG A 178 -7.22 -7.17 10.74
C ARG A 178 -8.65 -6.66 10.87
N GLN A 179 -9.13 -6.47 12.10
CA GLN A 179 -10.44 -5.88 12.35
C GLN A 179 -10.56 -4.48 11.73
N MET A 180 -9.59 -3.59 11.94
CA MET A 180 -9.61 -2.27 11.34
C MET A 180 -9.58 -2.32 9.81
N TRP A 181 -8.80 -3.23 9.21
CA TRP A 181 -8.82 -3.48 7.76
C TRP A 181 -10.22 -3.88 7.24
N HIS A 182 -10.96 -4.69 7.99
CA HIS A 182 -12.35 -5.02 7.65
C HIS A 182 -13.29 -3.83 7.87
N THR A 183 -13.12 -3.06 8.95
CA THR A 183 -13.91 -1.86 9.25
C THR A 183 -13.83 -0.84 8.11
N VAL A 184 -12.63 -0.59 7.58
CA VAL A 184 -12.42 0.32 6.43
C VAL A 184 -12.68 -0.34 5.07
N ARG A 185 -13.05 -1.63 5.07
CA ARG A 185 -13.30 -2.47 3.89
C ARG A 185 -12.09 -2.62 2.95
N GLY A 186 -10.87 -2.36 3.41
CA GLY A 186 -9.65 -2.35 2.59
C GLY A 186 -9.44 -1.02 1.84
N PHE A 187 -8.52 -0.99 0.88
CA PHE A 187 -8.31 0.19 0.03
C PHE A 187 -9.60 0.56 -0.73
N PRO A 188 -9.87 1.86 -0.95
CA PRO A 188 -11.01 2.33 -1.73
C PRO A 188 -11.08 1.71 -3.13
N LEU A 189 -12.29 1.51 -3.62
CA LEU A 189 -12.53 1.10 -5.00
C LEU A 189 -12.11 2.22 -5.96
N ASP A 190 -11.24 1.89 -6.91
CA ASP A 190 -10.93 2.68 -8.08
C ASP A 190 -11.28 1.84 -9.32
N GLY A 191 -12.23 2.30 -10.13
CA GLY A 191 -12.64 1.60 -11.35
C GLY A 191 -11.60 1.63 -12.48
N THR A 192 -10.47 2.31 -12.26
CA THR A 192 -9.33 2.37 -13.17
C THR A 192 -8.15 1.58 -12.63
N VAL A 193 -7.15 1.32 -13.47
CA VAL A 193 -5.88 0.73 -13.02
C VAL A 193 -4.99 1.69 -12.22
N LEU A 194 -5.38 2.95 -12.05
CA LEU A 194 -4.50 4.00 -11.52
C LEU A 194 -4.30 3.92 -10.01
N SER A 195 -5.36 3.60 -9.25
CA SER A 195 -5.35 3.52 -7.77
C SER A 195 -4.80 4.78 -7.10
N LEU A 196 -5.15 5.95 -7.62
CA LEU A 196 -4.60 7.22 -7.12
C LEU A 196 -5.12 7.53 -5.71
N ASP A 197 -4.21 8.03 -4.87
CA ASP A 197 -4.48 8.52 -3.51
C ASP A 197 -5.09 7.48 -2.54
N CYS A 198 -5.22 6.22 -2.96
CA CYS A 198 -5.93 5.19 -2.21
C CYS A 198 -5.32 4.93 -0.81
N ASP A 199 -3.99 4.98 -0.71
CA ASP A 199 -3.27 4.81 0.56
C ASP A 199 -3.58 5.94 1.54
N SER A 200 -3.47 7.19 1.09
CA SER A 200 -3.75 8.37 1.92
C SER A 200 -5.23 8.43 2.30
N LEU A 201 -6.13 8.18 1.34
CA LEU A 201 -7.57 8.10 1.61
C LEU A 201 -7.89 7.06 2.67
N LEU A 202 -7.33 5.85 2.56
CA LEU A 202 -7.51 4.79 3.53
C LEU A 202 -7.09 5.24 4.94
N MET A 203 -5.95 5.93 5.07
CA MET A 203 -5.51 6.42 6.38
C MET A 203 -6.52 7.40 7.00
N HIS A 204 -7.01 8.36 6.20
CA HIS A 204 -8.02 9.31 6.68
C HIS A 204 -9.35 8.62 7.04
N ALA A 205 -9.76 7.61 6.27
CA ALA A 205 -10.96 6.81 6.57
C ALA A 205 -10.80 6.00 7.86
N ALA A 206 -9.65 5.35 8.06
CA ALA A 206 -9.35 4.59 9.27
C ALA A 206 -9.41 5.49 10.51
N VAL A 207 -8.79 6.67 10.46
CA VAL A 207 -8.81 7.62 11.59
C VAL A 207 -10.22 8.16 11.85
N ALA A 208 -11.00 8.42 10.80
CA ALA A 208 -12.40 8.81 10.94
C ALA A 208 -13.28 7.71 11.56
N LEU A 209 -12.88 6.44 11.42
CA LEU A 209 -13.55 5.26 11.98
C LEU A 209 -12.91 4.78 13.30
N GLY A 210 -12.08 5.63 13.93
CA GLY A 210 -11.57 5.40 15.30
C GLY A 210 -10.14 4.86 15.40
N ALA A 211 -9.40 4.77 14.29
CA ALA A 211 -7.96 4.50 14.36
C ALA A 211 -7.16 5.74 14.81
N HIS A 212 -5.99 5.52 15.41
CA HIS A 212 -5.02 6.57 15.72
C HIS A 212 -3.70 6.29 15.00
N GLU A 213 -3.16 7.29 14.32
CA GLU A 213 -1.83 7.16 13.72
C GLU A 213 -0.76 7.07 14.82
N ILE A 214 0.10 6.06 14.72
CA ILE A 214 1.31 5.92 15.53
C ILE A 214 2.50 5.89 14.57
N CYS A 215 3.27 6.98 14.54
CA CYS A 215 4.55 6.99 13.86
C CYS A 215 5.57 6.20 14.68
N LEU A 216 6.10 5.12 14.10
CA LEU A 216 7.14 4.31 14.70
C LEU A 216 8.44 5.13 14.87
N PRO A 217 9.33 4.74 15.81
CA PRO A 217 10.57 5.46 16.06
C PRO A 217 11.41 5.65 14.78
N PRO A 218 12.23 6.71 14.67
CA PRO A 218 12.97 7.03 13.44
C PRO A 218 13.88 5.93 12.88
N ALA A 219 14.29 4.96 13.72
CA ALA A 219 15.08 3.81 13.31
C ALA A 219 14.25 2.80 12.50
N CYS A 220 12.94 2.71 12.72
CA CYS A 220 12.00 1.90 11.95
C CYS A 220 11.86 2.49 10.55
N ARG A 221 12.53 1.88 9.58
CA ARG A 221 12.62 2.34 8.19
C ARG A 221 12.27 1.24 7.20
N ILE A 222 11.71 1.65 6.07
CA ILE A 222 11.52 0.82 4.88
C ILE A 222 12.54 1.25 3.84
N PHE A 223 13.36 0.33 3.34
CA PHE A 223 14.28 0.61 2.24
C PHE A 223 13.69 0.18 0.91
N LYS A 224 13.76 1.04 -0.10
CA LYS A 224 13.28 0.76 -1.45
C LYS A 224 14.27 1.24 -2.49
N GLY A 225 14.51 0.42 -3.52
CA GLY A 225 15.37 0.80 -4.63
C GLY A 225 14.78 1.97 -5.42
N ARG A 226 15.59 3.00 -5.68
CA ARG A 226 15.23 4.08 -6.59
C ARG A 226 14.99 3.52 -7.99
N HIS A 227 13.83 3.81 -8.56
CA HIS A 227 13.53 3.51 -9.95
C HIS A 227 12.95 4.74 -10.64
N ALA A 228 13.30 4.98 -11.91
CA ALA A 228 12.84 6.15 -12.66
C ALA A 228 11.31 6.28 -12.76
N ARG A 229 10.58 5.19 -12.51
CA ARG A 229 9.10 5.10 -12.56
C ARG A 229 8.41 5.34 -11.21
N LEU A 230 8.96 6.17 -10.33
CA LEU A 230 8.26 6.54 -9.10
C LEU A 230 6.86 7.06 -9.46
N PHE A 231 5.84 6.59 -8.74
CA PHE A 231 4.44 6.86 -9.10
C PHE A 231 4.12 8.36 -9.17
N THR A 232 4.67 9.15 -8.24
CA THR A 232 4.56 10.62 -8.23
C THR A 232 5.16 11.28 -9.47
N ASN A 233 6.24 10.72 -10.02
CA ASN A 233 6.93 11.28 -11.19
C ASN A 233 6.18 10.99 -12.50
N ARG A 234 5.14 10.15 -12.46
CA ARG A 234 4.32 9.79 -13.61
C ARG A 234 3.08 10.67 -13.73
N ILE A 235 2.77 11.49 -12.72
CA ILE A 235 1.55 12.30 -12.69
C ILE A 235 1.82 13.66 -13.32
N SER A 236 1.01 14.04 -14.29
CA SER A 236 0.95 15.39 -14.85
C SER A 236 -0.48 15.93 -14.79
N TYR A 237 -0.61 17.25 -14.85
CA TYR A 237 -1.90 17.93 -14.73
C TYR A 237 -2.42 18.37 -16.09
N ALA A 238 -3.68 18.06 -16.38
CA ALA A 238 -4.38 18.46 -17.58
C ALA A 238 -5.31 19.63 -17.25
N TRP A 239 -4.96 20.79 -17.80
CA TRP A 239 -5.69 22.05 -17.65
C TRP A 239 -6.30 22.47 -18.99
N THR A 240 -7.46 23.12 -18.93
CA THR A 240 -7.94 23.95 -20.05
C THR A 240 -7.47 25.40 -19.88
N PRO A 241 -7.36 26.19 -20.97
CA PRO A 241 -6.95 27.60 -20.87
C PRO A 241 -7.84 28.45 -19.96
N LEU A 242 -9.16 28.15 -19.93
CA LEU A 242 -10.10 28.83 -19.03
C LEU A 242 -9.85 28.44 -17.57
N GLN A 243 -9.65 27.14 -17.29
CA GLN A 243 -9.34 26.67 -15.94
C GLN A 243 -8.08 27.34 -15.41
N SER A 244 -6.99 27.35 -16.18
CA SER A 244 -5.74 28.02 -15.77
C SER A 244 -5.96 29.48 -15.44
N LYS A 245 -6.63 30.26 -16.31
CA LYS A 245 -6.88 31.69 -16.07
C LYS A 245 -7.72 31.96 -14.82
N VAL A 246 -8.78 31.18 -14.60
CA VAL A 246 -9.65 31.33 -13.42
C VAL A 246 -8.89 30.95 -12.14
N ASP A 247 -8.10 29.89 -12.20
CA ASP A 247 -7.31 29.39 -11.08
C ASP A 247 -6.17 30.34 -10.70
N ASP A 248 -5.49 30.91 -11.69
CA ASP A 248 -4.45 31.94 -11.51
C ASP A 248 -5.04 33.23 -10.92
N PHE A 249 -6.24 33.63 -11.35
CA PHE A 249 -6.95 34.78 -10.77
C PHE A 249 -7.27 34.56 -9.28
N MET A 250 -7.83 33.39 -8.92
CA MET A 250 -8.09 33.06 -7.51
C MET A 250 -6.81 32.99 -6.67
N THR A 251 -5.72 32.49 -7.26
CA THR A 251 -4.37 32.49 -6.66
C THR A 251 -3.90 33.92 -6.37
N GLY A 252 -4.00 34.82 -7.36
CA GLY A 252 -3.60 36.23 -7.20
C GLY A 252 -4.42 36.98 -6.15
N MET A 253 -5.71 36.66 -6.03
CA MET A 253 -6.59 37.21 -5.00
C MET A 253 -6.44 36.53 -3.63
N ARG A 254 -5.57 35.51 -3.52
CA ARG A 254 -5.35 34.69 -2.30
C ARG A 254 -6.63 33.99 -1.82
N TRP A 255 -7.54 33.66 -2.73
CA TRP A 255 -8.79 32.96 -2.45
C TRP A 255 -8.60 31.43 -2.39
N TRP A 256 -7.61 30.98 -1.62
CA TRP A 256 -7.16 29.57 -1.59
C TRP A 256 -8.28 28.58 -1.28
N ARG A 257 -9.21 28.95 -0.40
CA ARG A 257 -10.34 28.11 -0.05
C ARG A 257 -11.35 27.98 -1.19
N LEU A 258 -11.71 29.10 -1.81
CA LEU A 258 -12.59 29.09 -2.97
C LEU A 258 -11.96 28.31 -4.12
N GLN A 259 -10.67 28.49 -4.38
CA GLN A 259 -9.93 27.71 -5.36
C GLN A 259 -10.02 26.20 -5.08
N THR A 260 -9.73 25.76 -3.86
CA THR A 260 -9.84 24.33 -3.48
C THR A 260 -11.26 23.78 -3.70
N ILE A 261 -12.29 24.54 -3.30
CA ILE A 261 -13.70 24.14 -3.49
C ILE A 261 -14.03 24.04 -4.98
N THR A 262 -13.66 25.04 -5.79
CA THR A 262 -13.95 25.05 -7.23
C THR A 262 -13.25 23.89 -7.95
N ARG A 263 -11.96 23.65 -7.68
CA ARG A 263 -11.20 22.50 -8.21
C ARG A 263 -11.88 21.17 -7.92
N SER A 264 -12.38 20.99 -6.70
CA SER A 264 -13.14 19.80 -6.32
C SER A 264 -14.48 19.71 -7.07
N LEU A 265 -15.29 20.79 -7.07
CA LEU A 265 -16.64 20.83 -7.66
C LEU A 265 -16.65 20.70 -9.19
N PHE A 266 -15.67 21.26 -9.87
CA PHE A 266 -15.55 21.21 -11.33
C PHE A 266 -14.52 20.18 -11.82
N ASP A 267 -13.90 19.44 -10.91
CA ASP A 267 -12.95 18.37 -11.16
C ASP A 267 -11.75 18.76 -12.04
N TYR A 268 -11.02 19.79 -11.60
CA TYR A 268 -9.84 20.26 -12.30
C TYR A 268 -8.69 20.59 -11.34
N PRO A 269 -7.44 20.52 -11.80
CA PRO A 269 -7.03 19.89 -13.06
C PRO A 269 -7.25 18.38 -13.01
N LYS A 270 -7.60 17.79 -14.16
CA LYS A 270 -7.55 16.34 -14.30
C LYS A 270 -6.10 15.88 -14.20
N ARG A 271 -5.87 14.63 -13.82
CA ARG A 271 -4.53 14.05 -13.71
C ARG A 271 -4.31 13.01 -14.80
N LYS A 272 -3.17 13.08 -15.47
CA LYS A 272 -2.68 12.09 -16.44
C LYS A 272 -1.58 11.27 -15.79
N VAL A 273 -1.56 9.97 -16.05
CA VAL A 273 -0.54 9.06 -15.55
C VAL A 273 0.24 8.49 -16.73
N ALA A 274 1.53 8.83 -16.83
CA ALA A 274 2.40 8.39 -17.90
C ALA A 274 2.40 6.85 -18.02
N GLY A 275 2.12 6.34 -19.22
CA GLY A 275 1.98 4.91 -19.50
C GLY A 275 0.57 4.34 -19.28
N VAL A 276 -0.39 5.17 -18.87
CA VAL A 276 -1.84 4.88 -18.87
C VAL A 276 -2.56 6.10 -19.45
N ASP A 277 -2.09 6.58 -20.60
CA ASP A 277 -2.43 7.92 -21.12
C ASP A 277 -3.89 8.06 -21.57
N GLY A 278 -4.57 6.93 -21.82
CA GLY A 278 -5.99 6.87 -22.17
C GLY A 278 -6.95 7.10 -20.99
N VAL A 279 -6.45 7.21 -19.76
CA VAL A 279 -7.27 7.36 -18.56
C VAL A 279 -7.00 8.71 -17.90
N LEU A 280 -8.05 9.53 -17.79
CA LEU A 280 -8.01 10.79 -17.05
C LEU A 280 -8.52 10.60 -15.63
N ALA A 281 -7.62 10.74 -14.67
CA ALA A 281 -7.96 10.72 -13.27
C ALA A 281 -8.62 12.04 -12.80
N PRO A 282 -9.50 11.96 -11.79
CA PRO A 282 -10.02 13.15 -11.11
C PRO A 282 -8.91 14.00 -10.51
N SER A 283 -9.18 15.28 -10.27
CA SER A 283 -8.34 16.18 -9.47
C SER A 283 -8.05 15.61 -8.08
N ILE A 284 -6.93 16.03 -7.47
CA ILE A 284 -6.62 15.64 -6.09
C ILE A 284 -7.66 16.22 -5.13
N GLU A 285 -8.18 17.41 -5.41
CA GLU A 285 -9.20 18.08 -4.62
C GLU A 285 -10.53 17.30 -4.61
N ARG A 286 -10.90 16.68 -5.73
CA ARG A 286 -12.07 15.80 -5.81
C ARG A 286 -11.80 14.44 -5.19
N ASN A 287 -10.71 13.80 -5.58
CA ASN A 287 -10.47 12.39 -5.25
C ASN A 287 -10.10 12.21 -3.78
N PHE A 288 -9.25 13.10 -3.26
CA PHE A 288 -8.65 13.00 -1.93
C PHE A 288 -9.18 14.07 -0.98
N VAL A 289 -8.92 15.34 -1.26
CA VAL A 289 -9.06 16.44 -0.28
C VAL A 289 -10.49 16.54 0.23
N ARG A 290 -11.48 16.60 -0.66
CA ARG A 290 -12.89 16.73 -0.27
C ARG A 290 -13.34 15.61 0.68
N ARG A 291 -12.96 14.37 0.40
CA ARG A 291 -13.34 13.22 1.24
C ARG A 291 -12.63 13.28 2.59
N ALA A 292 -11.32 13.49 2.57
CA ALA A 292 -10.50 13.61 3.78
C ALA A 292 -10.96 14.77 4.68
N GLU A 293 -11.40 15.88 4.09
CA GLU A 293 -11.96 17.05 4.78
C GLU A 293 -13.29 16.71 5.44
N GLN A 294 -14.25 16.15 4.69
CA GLN A 294 -15.54 15.73 5.25
C GLN A 294 -15.36 14.85 6.48
N TRP A 295 -14.43 13.88 6.39
CA TRP A 295 -14.13 12.98 7.49
C TRP A 295 -13.42 13.66 8.65
N ALA A 296 -12.57 14.65 8.40
CA ALA A 296 -11.95 15.48 9.44
C ALA A 296 -13.00 16.26 10.25
N HIS A 297 -14.09 16.67 9.59
CA HIS A 297 -15.19 17.42 10.18
C HIS A 297 -16.36 16.55 10.69
N GLY A 298 -16.13 15.25 10.90
CA GLY A 298 -17.09 14.37 11.58
C GLY A 298 -18.17 13.77 10.68
N ILE A 299 -18.12 13.99 9.37
CA ILE A 299 -18.97 13.25 8.43
C ILE A 299 -18.38 11.84 8.30
N PRO A 300 -19.12 10.76 8.65
CA PRO A 300 -18.56 9.42 8.61
C PRO A 300 -18.24 8.98 7.17
N PRO A 301 -17.20 8.15 6.96
CA PRO A 301 -16.91 7.61 5.63
C PRO A 301 -18.02 6.71 5.09
N GLU A 302 -18.51 7.04 3.89
CA GLU A 302 -19.32 6.13 3.08
C GLU A 302 -18.38 5.22 2.27
N LEU A 303 -18.24 3.98 2.73
CA LEU A 303 -17.35 2.99 2.13
C LEU A 303 -18.05 2.33 0.92
N GLY A 304 -17.82 2.87 -0.27
CA GLY A 304 -18.43 2.40 -1.53
C GLY A 304 -17.88 1.06 -2.07
N GLN A 305 -17.00 0.38 -1.34
CA GLN A 305 -16.52 -0.95 -1.72
C GLN A 305 -17.63 -2.01 -1.55
N PRO A 306 -17.83 -2.90 -2.52
CA PRO A 306 -18.84 -3.96 -2.41
C PRO A 306 -18.49 -4.94 -1.28
N ASP A 307 -19.48 -5.71 -0.79
CA ASP A 307 -19.24 -6.66 0.30
C ASP A 307 -18.23 -7.74 -0.08
N ASN A 308 -18.25 -8.14 -1.35
CA ASN A 308 -17.30 -9.08 -1.93
C ASN A 308 -15.97 -8.45 -2.38
N TRP A 309 -15.70 -7.18 -2.01
CA TRP A 309 -14.45 -6.53 -2.36
C TRP A 309 -13.23 -7.32 -1.87
N GLY A 310 -12.19 -7.39 -2.71
CA GLY A 310 -11.11 -8.36 -2.55
C GLY A 310 -11.49 -9.79 -2.94
N LEU A 311 -12.58 -9.98 -3.69
CA LEU A 311 -13.04 -11.26 -4.24
C LEU A 311 -13.34 -12.32 -3.17
N VAL A 312 -13.70 -11.94 -1.94
CA VAL A 312 -13.72 -12.86 -0.77
C VAL A 312 -14.68 -14.05 -0.91
N ASP A 313 -15.71 -13.92 -1.74
CA ASP A 313 -16.71 -14.94 -2.07
C ASP A 313 -16.29 -15.86 -3.23
N GLN A 314 -15.25 -15.50 -3.98
CA GLN A 314 -14.78 -16.29 -5.12
C GLN A 314 -13.76 -17.35 -4.69
N PRO A 315 -13.90 -18.60 -5.17
CA PRO A 315 -12.85 -19.59 -5.04
C PRO A 315 -11.68 -19.18 -5.95
N LEU A 316 -10.58 -18.76 -5.34
CA LEU A 316 -9.34 -18.46 -6.05
C LEU A 316 -8.36 -19.61 -5.86
N GLU A 317 -7.51 -19.84 -6.86
CA GLU A 317 -6.44 -20.82 -6.77
C GLU A 317 -5.43 -20.37 -5.70
N GLU A 318 -5.20 -21.24 -4.71
CA GLU A 318 -4.17 -21.05 -3.69
C GLU A 318 -3.00 -22.01 -3.93
N ARG A 319 -1.78 -21.47 -3.83
CA ARG A 319 -0.52 -22.21 -3.87
C ARG A 319 0.15 -22.10 -2.52
N LEU A 320 0.46 -23.22 -1.89
CA LEU A 320 1.15 -23.23 -0.60
C LEU A 320 2.61 -23.63 -0.80
N LEU A 321 3.53 -22.76 -0.42
CA LEU A 321 4.96 -23.02 -0.51
C LEU A 321 5.54 -23.52 0.82
N CYS A 322 5.07 -22.96 1.93
CA CYS A 322 5.50 -23.34 3.28
C CYS A 322 4.32 -23.21 4.24
N ARG A 323 4.06 -24.24 5.06
CA ARG A 323 3.02 -24.22 6.09
C ARG A 323 3.66 -23.99 7.45
N ALA A 324 3.17 -23.03 8.21
CA ALA A 324 3.55 -22.86 9.60
C ALA A 324 2.86 -23.90 10.50
N ALA A 325 3.52 -24.33 11.57
CA ALA A 325 2.99 -25.30 12.53
C ALA A 325 1.74 -24.78 13.25
N TRP A 326 1.70 -23.49 13.62
CA TRP A 326 0.55 -22.88 14.30
C TRP A 326 -0.74 -22.90 13.47
N PHE A 327 -0.64 -23.04 12.15
CA PHE A 327 -1.81 -23.13 11.27
C PHE A 327 -2.49 -24.51 11.33
N SER A 328 -1.73 -25.57 11.64
CA SER A 328 -2.28 -26.92 11.81
C SER A 328 -3.02 -27.04 13.16
N SER A 329 -2.50 -26.38 14.20
CA SER A 329 -3.10 -26.38 15.54
C SER A 329 -4.41 -25.61 15.63
N SER A 330 -4.63 -24.59 14.79
CA SER A 330 -5.85 -23.78 14.83
C SER A 330 -7.11 -24.52 14.34
N LYS A 331 -6.96 -25.63 13.60
CA LYS A 331 -8.10 -26.49 13.20
C LYS A 331 -8.59 -27.39 14.35
N THR A 332 -7.76 -27.64 15.37
CA THR A 332 -8.10 -28.55 16.47
C THR A 332 -8.85 -27.85 17.62
N VAL A 333 -8.84 -26.52 17.67
CA VAL A 333 -9.48 -25.72 18.74
C VAL A 333 -10.89 -25.23 18.35
N ALA A 334 -11.37 -25.56 17.15
CA ALA A 334 -12.68 -25.17 16.63
C ALA A 334 -13.66 -26.36 16.48
N ALA A 335 -13.55 -27.37 17.35
CA ALA A 335 -14.47 -28.50 17.44
C ALA A 335 -15.28 -28.45 18.74
#